data_AF-A0A835CIQ9-F1
#
_entry.id   AF-A0A835CIQ9-F1
#
_cell.length_a   1.000
_cell.length_b   1.000
_cell.length_c   1.000
_cell.angle_alpha   90.00
_cell.angle_beta   90.00
_cell.angle_gamma   90.00
#
_symmetry.space_group_name_H-M   'P 1'
#
loop_
_entity.id
_entity.type
_entity.pdbx_description
1 polymer ?
#
loop_
_entity_poly.entity_id
_entity_poly.type
_entity_poly.pdbx_seq_one_letter_code
_entity_poly.pdbx_strand_id
1 'polypeptide(L)'
;MNDRIQNAKSNPFSFKHISALSSIDVFKDVGPSVVMASPGYVVEGTLAKTIINEPKEVTLMNGLAAPLNMQVHYISFSAHADSAQTSAFLEELNPPNIILVHGEANEMGRLKQKLTTQFADRNTKIMTPKNCQSVEMRFNSQKMAKTIGKLAEKTPEAGEIVSGLLVKKGFTYQIMAPDDLHVFSQLSTANVTQRITIPYSGAFNVILHRLKLIYESVESSIDEESGVPTLQVHGRVTVKHESEKHISLHWTSDPISDMVSDSIVALVLSIVREIPRIMAEPEAAKMEEESEKKTEKVMHALLVSLFGDVKVGQNGKLVINVDGNIAELDKQSGEVESENEGLKERVRAAFRRIQNSVKPIPLSAS
;
A
#
# COMPACT_ATOMS: atom_id res chain seq x y z
N MET A 1 -39.80 31.88 20.69
CA MET A 1 -40.35 33.24 20.86
C MET A 1 -39.21 34.22 20.93
N ASN A 2 -39.35 35.40 20.33
CA ASN A 2 -38.31 36.43 20.42
C ASN A 2 -38.21 36.99 21.84
N ASP A 3 -37.14 37.73 22.10
CA ASP A 3 -36.82 38.27 23.43
C ASP A 3 -37.91 39.19 23.98
N ARG A 4 -38.68 39.83 23.09
CA ARG A 4 -39.82 40.68 23.49
C ARG A 4 -40.91 39.90 24.21
N ILE A 5 -41.21 38.68 23.75
CA ILE A 5 -42.21 37.83 24.39
C ILE A 5 -41.62 37.13 25.62
N GLN A 6 -40.34 36.74 25.57
CA GLN A 6 -39.67 36.12 26.73
C GLN A 6 -39.59 37.08 27.93
N ASN A 7 -39.43 38.37 27.67
CA ASN A 7 -39.34 39.41 28.70
C ASN A 7 -40.71 40.09 29.01
N ALA A 8 -41.81 39.55 28.52
CA ALA A 8 -43.12 40.16 28.72
C ALA A 8 -43.60 40.03 30.17
N LYS A 9 -44.11 41.13 30.74
CA LYS A 9 -44.64 41.16 32.14
C LYS A 9 -45.87 40.27 32.36
N SER A 10 -46.56 39.90 31.31
CA SER A 10 -47.75 39.05 31.34
C SER A 10 -47.77 38.16 30.11
N ASN A 11 -48.35 36.96 30.24
CA ASN A 11 -48.47 36.03 29.12
C ASN A 11 -49.34 36.62 27.99
N PRO A 12 -48.77 36.94 26.81
CA PRO A 12 -49.52 37.55 25.71
C PRO A 12 -50.50 36.58 25.03
N PHE A 13 -50.42 35.28 25.33
CA PHE A 13 -51.35 34.26 24.84
C PHE A 13 -52.56 34.08 25.75
N SER A 14 -52.60 34.75 26.91
CA SER A 14 -53.80 34.85 27.74
C SER A 14 -54.64 36.04 27.25
N PHE A 15 -55.51 35.78 26.27
CA PHE A 15 -56.29 36.82 25.61
C PHE A 15 -57.43 37.33 26.51
N LYS A 16 -57.59 38.66 26.57
CA LYS A 16 -58.65 39.33 27.36
C LYS A 16 -59.97 39.53 26.60
N HIS A 17 -59.87 39.68 25.27
CA HIS A 17 -60.99 40.02 24.39
C HIS A 17 -61.19 39.01 23.27
N ILE A 18 -60.50 37.87 23.34
CA ILE A 18 -60.62 36.79 22.35
C ILE A 18 -61.12 35.55 23.10
N SER A 19 -62.27 35.05 22.68
CA SER A 19 -62.87 33.80 23.16
C SER A 19 -62.83 32.77 22.05
N ALA A 20 -62.50 31.52 22.38
CA ALA A 20 -62.60 30.42 21.43
C ALA A 20 -64.07 30.07 21.15
N LEU A 21 -64.41 29.85 19.88
CA LEU A 21 -65.72 29.37 19.44
C LEU A 21 -65.57 27.94 18.94
N SER A 22 -66.34 27.00 19.49
CA SER A 22 -66.24 25.57 19.19
C SER A 22 -67.10 25.13 18.00
N SER A 23 -68.26 25.75 17.80
CA SER A 23 -69.14 25.55 16.65
C SER A 23 -69.85 26.86 16.30
N ILE A 24 -70.22 27.01 15.02
CA ILE A 24 -71.04 28.12 14.55
C ILE A 24 -72.44 28.09 15.17
N ASP A 25 -72.95 26.93 15.60
CA ASP A 25 -74.29 26.79 16.20
C ASP A 25 -74.43 27.55 17.52
N VAL A 26 -73.31 27.81 18.20
CA VAL A 26 -73.25 28.53 19.48
C VAL A 26 -73.10 30.03 19.26
N PHE A 27 -72.77 30.46 18.04
CA PHE A 27 -72.57 31.86 17.69
C PHE A 27 -73.91 32.54 17.39
N LYS A 28 -74.21 33.60 18.16
CA LYS A 28 -75.36 34.46 17.89
C LYS A 28 -74.92 35.63 17.03
N ASP A 29 -75.22 35.56 15.74
CA ASP A 29 -74.89 36.61 14.78
C ASP A 29 -75.88 37.79 14.91
N VAL A 30 -75.64 38.64 15.92
CA VAL A 30 -76.46 39.81 16.23
C VAL A 30 -75.60 41.07 16.17
N GLY A 31 -75.93 41.97 15.25
CA GLY A 31 -75.21 43.22 15.03
C GLY A 31 -74.20 43.14 13.87
N PRO A 32 -73.40 44.20 13.65
CA PRO A 32 -72.40 44.22 12.61
C PRO A 32 -71.22 43.29 12.95
N SER A 33 -71.02 42.26 12.13
CA SER A 33 -69.92 41.30 12.23
C SER A 33 -68.90 41.54 11.11
N VAL A 34 -67.60 41.58 11.44
CA VAL A 34 -66.52 41.63 10.44
C VAL A 34 -65.85 40.25 10.40
N VAL A 35 -65.85 39.63 9.22
CA VAL A 35 -65.15 38.36 9.00
C VAL A 35 -63.76 38.66 8.46
N MET A 36 -62.74 38.39 9.28
CA MET A 36 -61.34 38.46 8.87
C MET A 36 -60.79 37.05 8.68
N ALA A 37 -60.51 36.69 7.43
CA ALA A 37 -59.67 35.54 7.13
C ALA A 37 -58.26 36.06 6.84
N SER A 38 -57.26 35.56 7.58
CA SER A 38 -55.84 35.84 7.33
C SER A 38 -55.13 34.59 6.82
N PRO A 39 -55.50 34.05 5.64
CA PRO A 39 -54.68 33.02 5.02
C PRO A 39 -53.32 33.64 4.73
N GLY A 40 -52.23 32.99 5.12
CA GLY A 40 -50.88 33.49 4.85
C GLY A 40 -50.70 33.69 3.34
N TYR A 41 -50.62 32.59 2.61
CA TYR A 41 -50.56 32.56 1.15
C TYR A 41 -51.77 31.80 0.61
N VAL A 42 -52.48 32.41 -0.32
CA VAL A 42 -53.67 31.81 -0.94
C VAL A 42 -53.26 31.08 -2.21
N VAL A 43 -53.41 29.75 -2.18
CA VAL A 43 -53.03 28.86 -3.28
C VAL A 43 -54.09 28.87 -4.37
N GLU A 44 -53.67 28.68 -5.62
CA GLU A 44 -54.59 28.52 -6.76
C GLU A 44 -55.55 27.34 -6.56
N GLY A 45 -56.76 27.46 -7.11
CA GLY A 45 -57.83 26.47 -6.98
C GLY A 45 -58.61 26.53 -5.66
N THR A 46 -58.27 27.44 -4.73
CA THR A 46 -59.03 27.65 -3.49
C THR A 46 -60.10 28.73 -3.66
N LEU A 47 -61.21 28.61 -2.91
CA LEU A 47 -62.28 29.62 -2.91
C LEU A 47 -61.75 31.01 -2.52
N ALA A 48 -60.80 31.07 -1.59
CA ALA A 48 -60.16 32.33 -1.20
C ALA A 48 -59.45 33.00 -2.40
N LYS A 49 -58.80 32.24 -3.29
CA LYS A 49 -58.15 32.82 -4.48
C LYS A 49 -59.18 33.37 -5.45
N THR A 50 -60.29 32.67 -5.62
CA THR A 50 -61.40 33.06 -6.50
C THR A 50 -62.07 34.35 -6.01
N ILE A 51 -62.33 34.46 -4.71
CA ILE A 51 -63.03 35.61 -4.11
C ILE A 51 -62.18 36.89 -4.14
N ILE A 52 -60.84 36.79 -4.08
CA ILE A 52 -59.93 37.94 -4.21
C ILE A 52 -60.10 38.67 -5.55
N ASN A 53 -60.53 37.98 -6.60
CA ASN A 53 -60.78 38.59 -7.90
C ASN A 53 -62.17 39.25 -8.00
N GLU A 54 -62.93 39.30 -6.90
CA GLU A 54 -64.26 39.90 -6.79
C GLU A 54 -65.25 39.46 -7.91
N PRO A 55 -65.49 38.14 -8.08
CA PRO A 55 -66.49 37.66 -9.03
C PRO A 55 -67.89 38.10 -8.58
N LYS A 56 -68.82 38.25 -9.54
CA LYS A 56 -70.23 38.61 -9.22
C LYS A 56 -70.95 37.54 -8.39
N GLU A 57 -70.61 36.27 -8.62
CA GLU A 57 -71.19 35.12 -7.94
C GLU A 57 -70.10 34.11 -7.55
N VAL A 58 -70.33 33.37 -6.46
CA VAL A 58 -69.47 32.31 -5.95
C VAL A 58 -70.25 31.01 -5.79
N THR A 59 -69.61 29.88 -6.07
CA THR A 59 -70.22 28.56 -5.87
C THR A 59 -70.05 28.12 -4.41
N LEU A 60 -71.16 27.82 -3.76
CA LEU A 60 -71.23 27.30 -2.39
C LEU A 60 -70.89 25.80 -2.35
N MET A 61 -70.62 25.27 -1.15
CA MET A 61 -70.31 23.85 -0.96
C MET A 61 -71.42 22.90 -1.41
N ASN A 62 -72.67 23.36 -1.42
CA ASN A 62 -73.83 22.60 -1.91
C ASN A 62 -74.01 22.68 -3.44
N GLY A 63 -73.09 23.34 -4.16
CA GLY A 63 -73.12 23.51 -5.61
C GLY A 63 -74.00 24.66 -6.11
N LEU A 64 -74.70 25.37 -5.22
CA LEU A 64 -75.51 26.53 -5.60
C LEU A 64 -74.64 27.78 -5.79
N ALA A 65 -75.09 28.70 -6.64
CA ALA A 65 -74.47 30.01 -6.82
C ALA A 65 -75.04 31.03 -5.83
N ALA A 66 -74.18 31.87 -5.26
CA ALA A 66 -74.57 32.97 -4.38
C ALA A 66 -73.88 34.28 -4.81
N PRO A 67 -74.57 35.43 -4.77
CA PRO A 67 -73.97 36.72 -5.12
C PRO A 67 -72.94 37.16 -4.07
N LEU A 68 -71.78 37.65 -4.54
CA LEU A 68 -70.72 38.18 -3.67
C LEU A 68 -70.89 39.69 -3.48
N ASN A 69 -71.67 40.08 -2.47
CA ASN A 69 -71.92 41.50 -2.14
C ASN A 69 -71.01 42.05 -1.03
N MET A 70 -70.20 41.20 -0.40
CA MET A 70 -69.27 41.64 0.65
C MET A 70 -68.00 42.25 0.05
N GLN A 71 -67.42 43.24 0.71
CA GLN A 71 -66.11 43.78 0.35
C GLN A 71 -65.01 42.78 0.73
N VAL A 72 -64.08 42.54 -0.19
CA VAL A 72 -63.00 41.58 0.00
C VAL A 72 -61.68 42.32 0.06
N HIS A 73 -61.01 42.27 1.21
CA HIS A 73 -59.67 42.81 1.37
C HIS A 73 -58.67 41.69 1.66
N TYR A 74 -57.62 41.61 0.84
CA TYR A 74 -56.51 40.70 1.07
C TYR A 74 -55.35 41.44 1.74
N ILE A 75 -55.14 41.15 3.03
CA ILE A 75 -54.01 41.65 3.80
C ILE A 75 -53.12 40.45 4.13
N SER A 76 -51.93 40.38 3.52
CA SER A 76 -51.02 39.26 3.75
C SER A 76 -50.26 39.47 5.07
N PHE A 77 -50.47 38.55 6.01
CA PHE A 77 -49.63 38.38 7.21
C PHE A 77 -48.63 37.24 7.03
N SER A 78 -48.33 36.88 5.79
CA SER A 78 -47.30 35.89 5.49
C SER A 78 -45.97 36.31 6.08
N ALA A 79 -45.40 35.48 6.94
CA ALA A 79 -44.03 35.62 7.42
C ALA A 79 -43.01 35.15 6.37
N HIS A 80 -43.24 35.48 5.09
CA HIS A 80 -42.29 35.24 4.02
C HIS A 80 -41.28 36.39 3.97
N ALA A 81 -40.02 36.06 3.69
CA ALA A 81 -39.01 37.08 3.46
C ALA A 81 -39.40 37.90 2.24
N ASP A 82 -39.34 39.22 2.35
CA ASP A 82 -39.53 40.09 1.21
C ASP A 82 -38.30 40.07 0.28
N SER A 83 -38.42 40.70 -0.89
CA SER A 83 -37.30 40.75 -1.85
C SER A 83 -36.08 41.47 -1.28
N ALA A 84 -36.25 42.48 -0.42
CA ALA A 84 -35.14 43.27 0.12
C ALA A 84 -34.35 42.48 1.16
N GLN A 85 -35.04 41.83 2.09
CA GLN A 85 -34.48 40.93 3.10
C GLN A 85 -33.78 39.74 2.46
N THR A 86 -34.41 39.11 1.45
CA THR A 86 -33.80 38.00 0.72
C THR A 86 -32.53 38.44 0.00
N SER A 87 -32.54 39.62 -0.61
CA SER A 87 -31.37 40.16 -1.31
C SER A 87 -30.23 40.48 -0.33
N ALA A 88 -30.54 41.13 0.80
CA ALA A 88 -29.56 41.45 1.85
C ALA A 88 -28.92 40.19 2.44
N PHE A 89 -29.73 39.15 2.70
CA PHE A 89 -29.25 37.86 3.21
C PHE A 89 -28.30 37.17 2.22
N LEU A 90 -28.62 37.22 0.92
CA LEU A 90 -27.76 36.65 -0.12
C LEU A 90 -26.48 37.45 -0.34
N GLU A 91 -26.53 38.78 -0.16
CA GLU A 91 -25.34 39.64 -0.21
C GLU A 91 -24.36 39.34 0.92
N GLU A 92 -24.88 39.11 2.13
CA GLU A 92 -24.10 38.78 3.31
C GLU A 92 -23.44 37.40 3.20
N LEU A 93 -24.18 36.39 2.73
CA LEU A 93 -23.65 35.04 2.57
C LEU A 93 -22.72 34.87 1.37
N ASN A 94 -22.92 35.69 0.33
CA ASN A 94 -22.20 35.62 -0.95
C ASN A 94 -22.03 34.19 -1.50
N PRO A 95 -23.12 33.40 -1.65
CA PRO A 95 -23.00 32.00 -2.02
C PRO A 95 -22.62 31.81 -3.50
N PRO A 96 -21.86 30.76 -3.85
CA PRO A 96 -21.49 30.46 -5.23
C PRO A 96 -22.65 29.89 -6.06
N ASN A 97 -23.64 29.27 -5.42
CA ASN A 97 -24.81 28.71 -6.08
C ASN A 97 -26.08 29.09 -5.29
N ILE A 98 -27.10 29.60 -5.98
CA ILE A 98 -28.40 29.97 -5.41
C ILE A 98 -29.47 29.15 -6.12
N ILE A 99 -30.29 28.43 -5.35
CA ILE A 99 -31.38 27.59 -5.86
C ILE A 99 -32.69 28.12 -5.29
N LEU A 100 -33.55 28.65 -6.16
CA LEU A 100 -34.86 29.18 -5.80
C LEU A 100 -35.91 28.05 -5.87
N VAL A 101 -36.64 27.88 -4.78
CA VAL A 101 -37.70 26.88 -4.60
C VAL A 101 -38.87 27.49 -3.82
N HIS A 102 -39.99 26.79 -3.74
CA HIS A 102 -41.16 27.16 -2.92
C HIS A 102 -41.68 28.59 -3.21
N GLY A 103 -41.73 28.97 -4.49
CA GLY A 103 -42.35 30.20 -4.95
C GLY A 103 -43.25 29.95 -6.16
N GLU A 104 -44.12 30.92 -6.45
CA GLU A 104 -44.87 30.94 -7.70
C GLU A 104 -43.91 31.12 -8.89
N ALA A 105 -44.19 30.47 -10.02
CA ALA A 105 -43.23 30.32 -11.10
C ALA A 105 -42.81 31.66 -11.74
N ASN A 106 -43.74 32.60 -11.92
CA ASN A 106 -43.47 33.90 -12.52
C ASN A 106 -42.69 34.80 -11.55
N GLU A 107 -43.08 34.84 -10.28
CA GLU A 107 -42.40 35.58 -9.22
C GLU A 107 -40.99 35.05 -8.96
N MET A 108 -40.78 33.72 -9.01
CA MET A 108 -39.43 33.14 -8.99
C MET A 108 -38.62 33.54 -10.22
N GLY A 109 -39.24 33.63 -11.40
CA GLY A 109 -38.60 34.12 -12.61
C GLY A 109 -38.14 35.57 -12.48
N ARG A 110 -39.00 36.45 -11.94
CA ARG A 110 -38.68 37.86 -11.65
C ARG A 110 -37.56 37.98 -10.62
N LEU A 111 -37.63 37.23 -9.53
CA LEU A 111 -36.60 37.22 -8.50
C LEU A 111 -35.25 36.74 -9.05
N LYS A 112 -35.26 35.66 -9.85
CA LYS A 112 -34.06 35.16 -10.54
C LYS A 112 -33.41 36.23 -11.41
N GLN A 113 -34.20 36.96 -12.20
CA GLN A 113 -33.69 38.04 -13.05
C GLN A 113 -33.03 39.14 -12.21
N LYS A 114 -33.71 39.60 -11.16
CA LYS A 114 -33.17 40.61 -10.23
C LYS A 114 -31.85 40.17 -9.59
N LEU A 115 -31.79 38.94 -9.09
CA LEU A 115 -30.57 38.38 -8.50
C LEU A 115 -29.47 38.19 -9.55
N THR A 116 -29.80 37.86 -10.80
CA THR A 116 -28.81 37.71 -11.86
C THR A 116 -28.17 39.06 -12.20
N THR A 117 -28.95 40.15 -12.20
CA THR A 117 -28.42 41.51 -12.37
C THR A 117 -27.57 41.94 -11.17
N GLN A 118 -28.04 41.67 -9.95
CA GLN A 118 -27.34 42.07 -8.72
C GLN A 118 -26.03 41.33 -8.50
N PHE A 119 -25.96 40.05 -8.88
CA PHE A 119 -24.78 39.19 -8.74
C PHE A 119 -24.02 39.03 -10.06
N ALA A 120 -24.24 39.88 -11.06
CA ALA A 120 -23.61 39.75 -12.39
C ALA A 120 -22.07 39.74 -12.35
N ASP A 121 -21.48 40.51 -11.43
CA ASP A 121 -20.03 40.59 -11.26
C ASP A 121 -19.45 39.39 -10.51
N ARG A 122 -20.31 38.55 -9.93
CA ARG A 122 -19.95 37.41 -9.11
C ARG A 122 -20.26 36.16 -9.94
N ASN A 123 -19.37 35.18 -9.97
CA ASN A 123 -19.58 33.93 -10.69
C ASN A 123 -20.60 33.02 -9.95
N THR A 124 -21.74 33.59 -9.56
CA THR A 124 -22.81 32.95 -8.80
C THR A 124 -23.83 32.35 -9.74
N LYS A 125 -24.07 31.04 -9.63
CA LYS A 125 -25.03 30.33 -10.47
C LYS A 125 -26.42 30.36 -9.84
N ILE A 126 -27.41 30.93 -10.54
CA ILE A 126 -28.79 31.05 -10.04
C ILE A 126 -29.72 30.12 -10.81
N MET A 127 -30.42 29.24 -10.08
CA MET A 127 -31.22 28.15 -10.63
C MET A 127 -32.64 28.15 -10.07
N THR A 128 -33.61 27.77 -10.92
CA THR A 128 -35.05 27.65 -10.60
C THR A 128 -35.53 26.30 -11.13
N PRO A 129 -35.13 25.18 -10.51
CA PRO A 129 -35.47 23.84 -11.01
C PRO A 129 -36.97 23.59 -10.90
N LYS A 130 -37.54 22.95 -11.93
CA LYS A 130 -38.92 22.44 -11.90
C LYS A 130 -39.00 21.18 -11.03
N ASN A 131 -40.21 20.79 -10.67
CA ASN A 131 -40.44 19.50 -10.01
C ASN A 131 -39.83 18.38 -10.85
N CYS A 132 -39.14 17.45 -10.19
CA CYS A 132 -38.40 16.34 -10.81
C CYS A 132 -37.22 16.75 -11.71
N GLN A 133 -36.79 18.02 -11.69
CA GLN A 133 -35.57 18.45 -12.38
C GLN A 133 -34.35 18.32 -11.47
N SER A 134 -33.40 17.46 -11.86
CA SER A 134 -32.13 17.30 -11.14
C SER A 134 -31.20 18.51 -11.33
N VAL A 135 -30.51 18.90 -10.25
CA VAL A 135 -29.46 19.93 -10.26
C VAL A 135 -28.13 19.26 -9.96
N GLU A 136 -27.24 19.20 -10.97
CA GLU A 136 -25.88 18.68 -10.80
C GLU A 136 -24.92 19.80 -10.40
N MET A 137 -24.11 19.54 -9.37
CA MET A 137 -23.04 20.43 -8.91
C MET A 137 -21.76 19.63 -8.72
N ARG A 138 -20.65 20.18 -9.22
CA ARG A 138 -19.33 19.57 -9.10
C ARG A 138 -18.52 20.34 -8.08
N PHE A 139 -18.08 19.63 -7.04
CA PHE A 139 -17.22 20.16 -6.00
C PHE A 139 -15.85 19.53 -6.16
N ASN A 140 -14.86 20.33 -6.58
CA ASN A 140 -13.48 19.88 -6.53
C ASN A 140 -13.01 19.97 -5.09
N SER A 141 -12.68 18.83 -4.49
CA SER A 141 -12.14 18.77 -3.14
C SER A 141 -10.69 18.30 -3.22
N GLN A 142 -9.78 19.14 -2.71
CA GLN A 142 -8.43 18.68 -2.45
C GLN A 142 -8.50 17.66 -1.32
N LYS A 143 -8.04 16.44 -1.59
CA LYS A 143 -7.97 15.38 -0.58
C LYS A 143 -6.73 15.61 0.28
N MET A 144 -6.94 16.02 1.52
CA MET A 144 -5.87 16.17 2.50
C MET A 144 -5.72 14.88 3.30
N ALA A 145 -4.54 14.28 3.24
CA ALA A 145 -4.14 13.19 4.12
C ALA A 145 -3.29 13.74 5.26
N LYS A 146 -3.56 13.29 6.50
CA LYS A 146 -2.76 13.65 7.68
C LYS A 146 -1.76 12.55 7.98
N THR A 147 -0.49 12.91 8.14
CA THR A 147 0.53 12.00 8.67
C THR A 147 0.31 11.80 10.17
N ILE A 148 0.37 10.54 10.63
CA ILE A 148 0.18 10.18 12.04
C ILE A 148 1.24 9.13 12.44
N GLY A 149 1.61 9.13 13.72
CA GLY A 149 2.55 8.17 14.30
C GLY A 149 4.00 8.53 14.00
N LYS A 150 4.85 7.52 13.85
CA LYS A 150 6.29 7.69 13.58
C LYS A 150 6.55 8.50 12.30
N LEU A 151 5.68 8.33 11.30
CA LEU A 151 5.73 9.06 10.03
C LEU A 151 5.48 10.57 10.16
N ALA A 152 4.98 11.03 11.31
CA ALA A 152 4.78 12.45 11.61
C ALA A 152 5.94 13.05 12.43
N GLU A 153 6.91 12.26 12.91
CA GLU A 153 8.03 12.76 13.72
C GLU A 153 8.99 13.63 12.90
N LYS A 154 9.21 13.25 11.64
CA LYS A 154 10.00 14.03 10.68
C LYS A 154 9.07 14.68 9.66
N THR A 155 9.12 16.01 9.57
CA THR A 155 8.46 16.73 8.48
C THR A 155 9.20 16.47 7.17
N PRO A 156 8.56 15.89 6.14
CA PRO A 156 9.21 15.59 4.88
C PRO A 156 9.55 16.87 4.12
N GLU A 157 10.69 16.87 3.43
CA GLU A 157 11.08 17.97 2.55
C GLU A 157 10.36 17.89 1.20
N ALA A 158 10.30 19.02 0.48
CA ALA A 158 9.66 19.08 -0.82
C ALA A 158 10.36 18.15 -1.83
N GLY A 159 9.67 17.08 -2.26
CA GLY A 159 10.20 16.06 -3.17
C GLY A 159 10.68 14.79 -2.47
N GLU A 160 10.67 14.74 -1.14
CA GLU A 160 10.95 13.53 -0.37
C GLU A 160 9.79 12.52 -0.55
N ILE A 161 10.14 11.27 -0.85
CA ILE A 161 9.14 10.21 -1.04
C ILE A 161 8.68 9.75 0.33
N VAL A 162 7.39 9.95 0.62
CA VAL A 162 6.74 9.46 1.83
C VAL A 162 6.05 8.12 1.51
N SER A 163 6.53 7.05 2.12
CA SER A 163 5.93 5.71 2.01
C SER A 163 5.22 5.33 3.31
N GLY A 164 4.02 4.76 3.20
CA GLY A 164 3.22 4.37 4.36
C GLY A 164 1.87 3.79 3.97
N LEU A 165 1.09 3.40 4.96
CA LEU A 165 -0.28 2.92 4.79
C LEU A 165 -1.25 4.10 4.79
N LEU A 166 -2.06 4.23 3.73
CA LEU A 166 -3.13 5.20 3.65
C LEU A 166 -4.45 4.58 4.16
N VAL A 167 -4.91 5.04 5.31
CA VAL A 167 -6.17 4.62 5.93
C VAL A 167 -7.24 5.69 5.66
N LYS A 168 -8.37 5.27 5.09
CA LYS A 168 -9.53 6.12 4.84
C LYS A 168 -10.65 5.79 5.83
N LYS A 169 -11.03 6.77 6.66
CA LYS A 169 -12.19 6.69 7.56
C LYS A 169 -13.19 7.78 7.18
N GLY A 170 -14.25 7.41 6.48
CA GLY A 170 -15.23 8.36 5.93
C GLY A 170 -14.57 9.33 4.93
N PHE A 171 -14.56 10.62 5.26
CA PHE A 171 -13.92 11.68 4.46
C PHE A 171 -12.50 12.04 4.94
N THR A 172 -12.02 11.43 6.01
CA THR A 172 -10.68 11.67 6.54
C THR A 172 -9.68 10.66 5.98
N TYR A 173 -8.55 11.18 5.52
CA TYR A 173 -7.43 10.39 5.01
C TYR A 173 -6.27 10.52 6.00
N GLN A 174 -5.67 9.40 6.37
CA GLN A 174 -4.57 9.34 7.32
C GLN A 174 -3.47 8.46 6.73
N ILE A 175 -2.23 8.93 6.73
CA ILE A 175 -1.07 8.15 6.32
C ILE A 175 -0.23 7.84 7.56
N MET A 176 0.16 6.58 7.73
CA MET A 176 0.86 6.10 8.93
C MET A 176 1.85 4.98 8.60
N ALA A 177 2.74 4.66 9.53
CA ALA A 177 3.65 3.53 9.38
C ALA A 177 2.86 2.21 9.54
N PRO A 178 3.29 1.11 8.90
CA PRO A 178 2.68 -0.20 9.10
C PRO A 178 2.59 -0.61 10.58
N ASP A 179 3.62 -0.28 11.36
CA ASP A 179 3.68 -0.55 12.80
C ASP A 179 2.58 0.17 13.58
N ASP A 180 2.19 1.38 13.17
CA ASP A 180 1.26 2.24 13.92
C ASP A 180 -0.21 1.90 13.63
N LEU A 181 -0.47 0.98 12.70
CA LEU A 181 -1.82 0.64 12.25
C LEU A 181 -2.71 0.16 13.41
N HIS A 182 -2.19 -0.66 14.30
CA HIS A 182 -2.92 -1.20 15.45
C HIS A 182 -3.18 -0.15 16.54
N VAL A 183 -2.42 0.95 16.56
CA VAL A 183 -2.56 2.05 17.52
C VAL A 183 -3.70 2.98 17.12
N PHE A 184 -3.79 3.28 15.81
CA PHE A 184 -4.73 4.28 15.29
C PHE A 184 -5.93 3.69 14.55
N SER A 185 -5.99 2.36 14.40
CA SER A 185 -7.11 1.65 13.80
C SER A 185 -7.46 0.38 14.59
N GLN A 186 -8.62 -0.19 14.30
CA GLN A 186 -9.02 -1.50 14.84
C GLN A 186 -8.40 -2.67 14.05
N LEU A 187 -7.54 -2.36 13.07
CA LEU A 187 -6.91 -3.35 12.22
C LEU A 187 -5.58 -3.76 12.85
N SER A 188 -5.36 -5.06 12.95
CA SER A 188 -4.08 -5.64 13.35
C SER A 188 -3.35 -6.18 12.11
N THR A 189 -2.03 -6.02 12.09
CA THR A 189 -1.17 -6.70 11.12
C THR A 189 -1.00 -8.16 11.53
N ALA A 190 -1.19 -9.08 10.59
CA ALA A 190 -0.92 -10.49 10.78
C ALA A 190 0.10 -10.94 9.74
N ASN A 191 1.15 -11.63 10.18
CA ASN A 191 2.09 -12.30 9.30
C ASN A 191 1.70 -13.78 9.22
N VAL A 192 1.63 -14.32 8.01
CA VAL A 192 1.36 -15.74 7.78
C VAL A 192 2.68 -16.43 7.52
N THR A 193 3.12 -17.29 8.44
CA THR A 193 4.28 -18.17 8.21
C THR A 193 3.81 -19.51 7.68
N GLN A 194 4.45 -20.00 6.63
CA GLN A 194 4.15 -21.29 6.03
C GLN A 194 5.27 -22.28 6.32
N ARG A 195 4.87 -23.54 6.52
CA ARG A 195 5.77 -24.68 6.67
C ARG A 195 5.31 -25.79 5.75
N ILE A 196 6.23 -26.32 4.95
CA ILE A 196 6.01 -27.52 4.14
C ILE A 196 7.06 -28.55 4.50
N THR A 197 6.63 -29.78 4.72
CA THR A 197 7.53 -30.93 4.91
C THR A 197 7.54 -31.77 3.64
N ILE A 198 8.72 -32.06 3.11
CA ILE A 198 8.92 -32.79 1.86
C ILE A 198 9.69 -34.08 2.17
N PRO A 199 9.24 -35.24 1.69
CA PRO A 199 10.01 -36.48 1.80
C PRO A 199 11.30 -36.37 0.97
N TYR A 200 12.44 -36.60 1.62
CA TYR A 200 13.76 -36.56 1.02
C TYR A 200 14.72 -37.46 1.79
N SER A 201 15.29 -38.46 1.12
CA SER A 201 16.21 -39.44 1.72
C SER A 201 17.66 -39.32 1.21
N GLY A 202 17.96 -38.25 0.47
CA GLY A 202 19.32 -37.99 -0.03
C GLY A 202 20.20 -37.29 1.01
N ALA A 203 21.48 -37.14 0.70
CA ALA A 203 22.38 -36.36 1.56
C ALA A 203 22.05 -34.87 1.48
N PHE A 204 21.91 -34.21 2.64
CA PHE A 204 21.56 -32.79 2.73
C PHE A 204 22.51 -31.86 1.96
N ASN A 205 23.79 -32.24 1.82
CA ASN A 205 24.78 -31.52 1.03
C ASN A 205 24.44 -31.43 -0.46
N VAL A 206 23.67 -32.38 -1.00
CA VAL A 206 23.23 -32.34 -2.41
C VAL A 206 22.25 -31.20 -2.62
N ILE A 207 21.33 -30.99 -1.66
CA ILE A 207 20.41 -29.84 -1.68
C ILE A 207 21.20 -28.54 -1.60
N LEU A 208 22.18 -28.46 -0.67
CA LEU A 208 23.06 -27.29 -0.55
C LEU A 208 23.77 -26.95 -1.85
N HIS A 209 24.40 -27.94 -2.49
CA HIS A 209 25.11 -27.75 -3.75
C HIS A 209 24.16 -27.27 -4.85
N ARG A 210 22.99 -27.91 -4.98
CA ARG A 210 22.03 -27.57 -6.02
C ARG A 210 21.40 -26.19 -5.81
N LEU A 211 21.14 -25.80 -4.55
CA LEU A 211 20.66 -24.46 -4.24
C LEU A 211 21.70 -23.39 -4.58
N LYS A 212 22.99 -23.63 -4.31
CA LYS A 212 24.08 -22.70 -4.67
C LYS A 212 24.27 -22.52 -6.18
N LEU A 213 23.83 -23.47 -6.99
CA LEU A 213 23.85 -23.34 -8.46
C LEU A 213 22.71 -22.44 -8.99
N ILE A 214 21.59 -22.36 -8.27
CA ILE A 214 20.40 -21.60 -8.68
C ILE A 214 20.36 -20.22 -8.02
N TYR A 215 20.74 -20.16 -6.75
CA TYR A 215 20.64 -18.97 -5.91
C TYR A 215 22.02 -18.50 -5.51
N GLU A 216 22.26 -17.20 -5.64
CA GLU A 216 23.53 -16.56 -5.28
C GLU A 216 23.73 -16.49 -3.76
N SER A 217 22.65 -16.37 -2.99
CA SER A 217 22.67 -16.24 -1.53
C SER A 217 22.07 -17.48 -0.87
N VAL A 218 22.96 -18.42 -0.50
CA VAL A 218 22.62 -19.61 0.29
C VAL A 218 23.60 -19.73 1.45
N GLU A 219 23.11 -19.47 2.65
CA GLU A 219 23.88 -19.56 3.89
C GLU A 219 23.56 -20.85 4.61
N SER A 220 24.60 -21.59 5.04
CA SER A 220 24.44 -22.80 5.84
C SER A 220 24.69 -22.48 7.31
N SER A 221 23.73 -22.80 8.16
CA SER A 221 23.81 -22.64 9.60
C SER A 221 23.36 -23.93 10.30
N ILE A 222 23.49 -23.94 11.62
CA ILE A 222 22.91 -24.96 12.49
C ILE A 222 21.87 -24.25 13.33
N ASP A 223 20.67 -24.82 13.40
CA ASP A 223 19.57 -24.26 14.16
C ASP A 223 19.93 -24.36 15.65
N GLU A 224 20.12 -23.24 16.34
CA GLU A 224 20.60 -23.22 17.72
C GLU A 224 19.64 -23.94 18.69
N GLU A 225 18.35 -23.98 18.35
CA GLU A 225 17.31 -24.59 19.18
C GLU A 225 17.19 -26.11 18.98
N SER A 226 17.31 -26.60 17.74
CA SER A 226 17.09 -28.02 17.40
C SER A 226 18.36 -28.78 17.02
N GLY A 227 19.50 -28.08 16.84
CA GLY A 227 20.78 -28.66 16.46
C GLY A 227 20.85 -29.19 15.03
N VAL A 228 19.81 -28.98 14.21
CA VAL A 228 19.74 -29.54 12.86
C VAL A 228 20.40 -28.63 11.81
N PRO A 229 21.04 -29.21 10.78
CA PRO A 229 21.54 -28.44 9.64
C PRO A 229 20.43 -27.64 8.96
N THR A 230 20.72 -26.37 8.71
CA THR A 230 19.78 -25.39 8.15
C THR A 230 20.40 -24.64 6.99
N LEU A 231 19.61 -24.37 5.96
CA LEU A 231 20.01 -23.54 4.82
C LEU A 231 19.06 -22.36 4.69
N GLN A 232 19.58 -21.14 4.62
CA GLN A 232 18.80 -19.94 4.42
C GLN A 232 19.05 -19.40 3.01
N VAL A 233 17.97 -19.30 2.23
CA VAL A 233 18.00 -18.81 0.84
C VAL A 233 17.49 -17.37 0.82
N HIS A 234 18.32 -16.44 0.34
CA HIS A 234 18.03 -15.00 0.25
C HIS A 234 17.50 -14.36 1.55
N GLY A 235 17.88 -14.91 2.71
CA GLY A 235 17.40 -14.44 4.01
C GLY A 235 15.91 -14.70 4.31
N ARG A 236 15.17 -15.36 3.39
CA ARG A 236 13.70 -15.42 3.41
C ARG A 236 13.13 -16.81 3.62
N VAL A 237 13.70 -17.81 2.92
CA VAL A 237 13.23 -19.20 2.99
C VAL A 237 14.27 -20.05 3.71
N THR A 238 13.84 -20.79 4.72
CA THR A 238 14.70 -21.63 5.55
C THR A 238 14.41 -23.10 5.30
N VAL A 239 15.42 -23.87 4.90
CA VAL A 239 15.35 -25.32 4.68
C VAL A 239 16.01 -26.02 5.87
N LYS A 240 15.26 -26.82 6.64
CA LYS A 240 15.76 -27.61 7.78
C LYS A 240 15.80 -29.10 7.45
N HIS A 241 16.84 -29.79 7.90
CA HIS A 241 16.92 -31.25 7.86
C HIS A 241 16.29 -31.86 9.12
N GLU A 242 14.98 -32.08 9.11
CA GLU A 242 14.24 -32.57 10.30
C GLU A 242 14.50 -34.05 10.60
N SER A 243 14.65 -34.88 9.58
CA SER A 243 14.92 -36.32 9.75
C SER A 243 15.65 -36.87 8.52
N GLU A 244 16.21 -38.08 8.63
CA GLU A 244 16.87 -38.76 7.49
C GLU A 244 15.97 -38.98 6.26
N LYS A 245 14.65 -38.81 6.41
CA LYS A 245 13.67 -39.03 5.34
C LYS A 245 12.85 -37.79 4.99
N HIS A 246 13.05 -36.67 5.68
CA HIS A 246 12.25 -35.48 5.47
C HIS A 246 13.06 -34.21 5.68
N ILE A 247 12.81 -33.23 4.82
CA ILE A 247 13.23 -31.85 5.01
C ILE A 247 11.99 -30.98 5.22
N SER A 248 12.17 -29.82 5.83
CA SER A 248 11.12 -28.83 5.94
C SER A 248 11.56 -27.47 5.43
N LEU A 249 10.65 -26.78 4.77
CA LEU A 249 10.81 -25.40 4.36
C LEU A 249 9.93 -24.53 5.26
N HIS A 250 10.48 -23.42 5.71
CA HIS A 250 9.81 -22.42 6.54
C HIS A 250 10.04 -21.03 5.93
N TRP A 251 8.97 -20.27 5.71
CA TRP A 251 9.07 -18.89 5.22
C TRP A 251 7.86 -18.05 5.66
N THR A 252 7.99 -16.74 5.53
CA THR A 252 6.85 -15.82 5.67
C THR A 252 6.19 -15.65 4.31
N SER A 253 4.87 -15.81 4.23
CA SER A 253 4.13 -15.74 2.97
C SER A 253 4.16 -14.33 2.41
N ASP A 254 4.82 -14.20 1.27
CA ASP A 254 4.86 -13.01 0.43
C ASP A 254 5.16 -13.45 -1.00
N PRO A 255 4.80 -12.65 -2.03
CA PRO A 255 4.92 -13.09 -3.42
C PRO A 255 6.33 -13.54 -3.83
N ILE A 256 7.38 -12.98 -3.23
CA ILE A 256 8.77 -13.33 -3.56
C ILE A 256 9.15 -14.61 -2.83
N SER A 257 8.90 -14.68 -1.52
CA SER A 257 9.21 -15.87 -0.73
C SER A 257 8.43 -17.10 -1.19
N ASP A 258 7.16 -16.93 -1.58
CA ASP A 258 6.30 -18.00 -2.11
C ASP A 258 6.87 -18.57 -3.44
N MET A 259 7.31 -17.69 -4.34
CA MET A 259 7.96 -18.11 -5.59
C MET A 259 9.27 -18.86 -5.34
N VAL A 260 10.09 -18.37 -4.39
CA VAL A 260 11.36 -19.02 -4.03
C VAL A 260 11.09 -20.38 -3.36
N SER A 261 10.13 -20.46 -2.45
CA SER A 261 9.76 -21.74 -1.80
C SER A 261 9.25 -22.76 -2.82
N ASP A 262 8.40 -22.36 -3.76
CA ASP A 262 7.89 -23.26 -4.80
C ASP A 262 9.02 -23.79 -5.70
N SER A 263 9.98 -22.93 -6.04
CA SER A 263 11.17 -23.33 -6.79
C SER A 263 12.04 -24.32 -6.01
N ILE A 264 12.24 -24.12 -4.70
CA ILE A 264 12.98 -25.05 -3.85
C ILE A 264 12.24 -26.38 -3.70
N VAL A 265 10.91 -26.36 -3.54
CA VAL A 265 10.07 -27.58 -3.52
C VAL A 265 10.25 -28.35 -4.82
N ALA A 266 10.14 -27.69 -5.96
CA ALA A 266 10.31 -28.30 -7.27
C ALA A 266 11.72 -28.91 -7.44
N LEU A 267 12.75 -28.22 -6.96
CA LEU A 267 14.13 -28.70 -6.95
C LEU A 267 14.30 -29.99 -6.14
N VAL A 268 13.76 -30.02 -4.93
CA VAL A 268 13.88 -31.18 -4.05
C VAL A 268 13.16 -32.38 -4.67
N LEU A 269 11.96 -32.15 -5.21
CA LEU A 269 11.19 -33.19 -5.90
C LEU A 269 11.87 -33.68 -7.20
N SER A 270 12.60 -32.80 -7.91
CA SER A 270 13.37 -33.22 -9.09
C SER A 270 14.55 -34.11 -8.71
N ILE A 271 15.26 -33.79 -7.61
CA ILE A 271 16.35 -34.64 -7.09
C ILE A 271 15.85 -36.03 -6.69
N VAL A 272 14.64 -36.12 -6.10
CA VAL A 272 14.05 -37.43 -5.71
C VAL A 272 13.69 -38.27 -6.95
N ARG A 273 13.35 -37.63 -8.07
CA ARG A 273 13.01 -38.32 -9.34
C ARG A 273 14.25 -38.72 -10.15
N GLU A 274 15.32 -37.95 -10.07
CA GLU A 274 16.58 -38.21 -10.77
C GLU A 274 17.48 -39.12 -9.92
N ILE A 275 17.60 -40.40 -10.29
CA ILE A 275 18.66 -41.28 -9.77
C ILE A 275 20.01 -40.59 -10.01
N PRO A 276 20.91 -40.45 -9.00
CA PRO A 276 22.12 -39.64 -9.16
C PRO A 276 22.99 -40.16 -10.30
N ARG A 277 22.95 -39.49 -11.45
CA ARG A 277 24.00 -39.61 -12.45
C ARG A 277 25.17 -38.80 -11.90
N ILE A 278 26.24 -39.50 -11.51
CA ILE A 278 27.52 -38.90 -11.17
C ILE A 278 28.02 -38.23 -12.47
N MET A 279 27.65 -36.97 -12.67
CA MET A 279 28.26 -36.10 -13.66
C MET A 279 29.38 -35.38 -12.92
N ALA A 280 30.60 -35.80 -13.20
CA ALA A 280 31.79 -35.04 -12.84
C ALA A 280 31.73 -33.71 -13.60
N GLU A 281 31.65 -32.61 -12.85
CA GLU A 281 31.74 -31.25 -13.35
C GLU A 281 32.59 -30.40 -12.39
N PRO A 282 33.06 -29.22 -12.79
CA PRO A 282 34.49 -28.95 -12.91
C PRO A 282 35.06 -28.21 -11.69
N GLU A 283 35.64 -28.95 -10.74
CA GLU A 283 36.50 -28.41 -9.67
C GLU A 283 37.98 -28.22 -10.11
N ALA A 284 38.27 -28.22 -11.41
CA ALA A 284 39.66 -28.24 -11.90
C ALA A 284 40.48 -27.02 -11.46
N ALA A 285 39.92 -25.80 -11.48
CA ALA A 285 40.72 -24.59 -11.27
C ALA A 285 41.16 -24.33 -9.81
N LYS A 286 40.40 -24.82 -8.81
CA LYS A 286 40.77 -24.67 -7.38
C LYS A 286 41.55 -25.88 -6.85
N MET A 287 41.30 -27.08 -7.39
CA MET A 287 42.11 -28.26 -7.06
C MET A 287 43.50 -28.22 -7.71
N GLU A 288 43.68 -27.60 -8.89
CA GLU A 288 44.99 -27.51 -9.55
C GLU A 288 46.02 -26.77 -8.67
N GLU A 289 45.71 -25.58 -8.18
CA GLU A 289 46.63 -24.79 -7.34
C GLU A 289 47.00 -25.50 -6.01
N GLU A 290 46.05 -26.21 -5.41
CA GLU A 290 46.30 -26.95 -4.16
C GLU A 290 47.02 -28.28 -4.40
N SER A 291 46.80 -28.91 -5.56
CA SER A 291 47.51 -30.12 -6.00
C SER A 291 48.95 -29.80 -6.43
N GLU A 292 49.20 -28.67 -7.08
CA GLU A 292 50.54 -28.20 -7.45
C GLU A 292 51.38 -27.92 -6.20
N LYS A 293 50.82 -27.22 -5.21
CA LYS A 293 51.51 -26.99 -3.92
C LYS A 293 51.78 -28.28 -3.15
N LYS A 294 50.90 -29.29 -3.22
CA LYS A 294 51.13 -30.62 -2.60
C LYS A 294 52.20 -31.41 -3.35
N THR A 295 52.19 -31.39 -4.68
CA THR A 295 53.19 -32.09 -5.51
C THR A 295 54.59 -31.48 -5.36
N GLU A 296 54.71 -30.15 -5.26
CA GLU A 296 55.98 -29.49 -4.95
C GLU A 296 56.56 -29.89 -3.58
N LYS A 297 55.70 -29.98 -2.55
CA LYS A 297 56.12 -30.42 -1.20
C LYS A 297 56.62 -31.87 -1.19
N VAL A 298 55.92 -32.77 -1.89
CA VAL A 298 56.31 -34.17 -2.02
C VAL A 298 57.63 -34.29 -2.78
N MET A 299 57.78 -33.54 -3.88
CA MET A 299 59.00 -33.52 -4.68
C MET A 299 60.21 -33.05 -3.87
N HIS A 300 60.05 -31.98 -3.07
CA HIS A 300 61.09 -31.50 -2.17
C HIS A 300 61.47 -32.55 -1.12
N ALA A 301 60.48 -33.20 -0.48
CA ALA A 301 60.72 -34.23 0.52
C ALA A 301 61.47 -35.45 -0.05
N LEU A 302 61.15 -35.88 -1.26
CA LEU A 302 61.84 -36.99 -1.93
C LEU A 302 63.29 -36.63 -2.30
N LEU A 303 63.55 -35.39 -2.75
CA LEU A 303 64.91 -34.94 -3.04
C LEU A 303 65.77 -34.84 -1.76
N VAL A 304 65.20 -34.33 -0.66
CA VAL A 304 65.84 -34.36 0.67
C VAL A 304 66.15 -35.80 1.09
N SER A 305 65.22 -36.73 0.88
CA SER A 305 65.45 -38.15 1.21
C SER A 305 66.56 -38.81 0.39
N LEU A 306 66.78 -38.38 -0.86
CA LEU A 306 67.76 -39.01 -1.76
C LEU A 306 69.17 -38.39 -1.66
N PHE A 307 69.25 -37.10 -1.33
CA PHE A 307 70.51 -36.34 -1.39
C PHE A 307 70.88 -35.63 -0.07
N GLY A 308 70.01 -35.66 0.94
CA GLY A 308 70.29 -35.10 2.27
C GLY A 308 70.10 -33.59 2.33
N ASP A 309 71.10 -32.82 1.91
CA ASP A 309 71.10 -31.35 2.03
C ASP A 309 70.54 -30.69 0.76
N VAL A 310 69.25 -30.36 0.80
CA VAL A 310 68.54 -29.64 -0.27
C VAL A 310 67.97 -28.34 0.28
N LYS A 311 68.40 -27.20 -0.29
CA LYS A 311 67.98 -25.85 0.12
C LYS A 311 67.32 -25.11 -1.04
N VAL A 312 66.41 -24.21 -0.72
CA VAL A 312 65.81 -23.31 -1.73
C VAL A 312 66.75 -22.12 -1.94
N GLY A 313 67.28 -21.98 -3.15
CA GLY A 313 68.13 -20.86 -3.56
C GLY A 313 67.34 -19.57 -3.84
N GLN A 314 68.03 -18.45 -3.96
CA GLN A 314 67.43 -17.10 -4.07
C GLN A 314 66.58 -16.88 -5.34
N ASN A 315 66.72 -17.74 -6.35
CA ASN A 315 65.98 -17.65 -7.62
C ASN A 315 64.93 -18.77 -7.82
N GLY A 316 64.51 -19.45 -6.75
CA GLY A 316 63.53 -20.55 -6.84
C GLY A 316 64.11 -21.90 -7.30
N LYS A 317 65.39 -21.96 -7.68
CA LYS A 317 66.17 -23.19 -7.91
C LYS A 317 66.44 -23.94 -6.61
N LEU A 318 66.52 -25.27 -6.68
CA LEU A 318 66.92 -26.12 -5.55
C LEU A 318 68.43 -26.35 -5.59
N VAL A 319 69.10 -26.00 -4.50
CA VAL A 319 70.54 -26.21 -4.32
C VAL A 319 70.74 -27.49 -3.52
N ILE A 320 71.33 -28.50 -4.15
CA ILE A 320 71.59 -29.83 -3.61
C ILE A 320 73.08 -29.94 -3.34
N ASN A 321 73.46 -30.22 -2.08
CA ASN A 321 74.86 -30.42 -1.69
C ASN A 321 75.08 -31.89 -1.28
N VAL A 322 75.98 -32.57 -1.99
CA VAL A 322 76.40 -33.94 -1.68
C VAL A 322 77.91 -33.97 -1.59
N ASP A 323 78.43 -34.24 -0.39
CA ASP A 323 79.86 -34.39 -0.11
C ASP A 323 80.73 -33.21 -0.61
N GLY A 324 80.19 -31.98 -0.52
CA GLY A 324 80.89 -30.75 -0.93
C GLY A 324 80.72 -30.37 -2.41
N ASN A 325 80.03 -31.18 -3.22
CA ASN A 325 79.66 -30.84 -4.59
C ASN A 325 78.25 -30.24 -4.63
N ILE A 326 78.11 -29.12 -5.33
CA ILE A 326 76.86 -28.35 -5.40
C ILE A 326 76.20 -28.54 -6.77
N ALA A 327 74.91 -28.88 -6.77
CA ALA A 327 74.08 -28.94 -7.96
C ALA A 327 72.85 -28.02 -7.80
N GLU A 328 72.62 -27.15 -8.79
CA GLU A 328 71.45 -26.28 -8.86
C GLU A 328 70.44 -26.87 -9.85
N LEU A 329 69.23 -27.16 -9.36
CA LEU A 329 68.13 -27.74 -10.13
C LEU A 329 67.03 -26.69 -10.34
N ASP A 330 66.66 -26.45 -11.59
CA ASP A 330 65.47 -25.68 -11.95
C ASP A 330 64.22 -26.59 -11.90
N LYS A 331 63.24 -26.20 -11.08
CA LYS A 331 62.00 -26.97 -10.85
C LYS A 331 61.07 -27.01 -12.06
N GLN A 332 61.13 -26.01 -12.94
CA GLN A 332 60.24 -25.88 -14.10
C GLN A 332 60.86 -26.50 -15.35
N SER A 333 62.14 -26.25 -15.61
CA SER A 333 62.81 -26.78 -16.80
C SER A 333 63.41 -28.17 -16.60
N GLY A 334 63.70 -28.57 -15.35
CA GLY A 334 64.41 -29.80 -15.02
C GLY A 334 65.89 -29.77 -15.42
N GLU A 335 66.44 -28.60 -15.71
CA GLU A 335 67.87 -28.41 -15.95
C GLU A 335 68.65 -28.42 -14.64
N VAL A 336 69.83 -29.05 -14.68
CA VAL A 336 70.73 -29.19 -13.53
C VAL A 336 72.10 -28.61 -13.91
N GLU A 337 72.54 -27.61 -13.14
CA GLU A 337 73.86 -26.99 -13.25
C GLU A 337 74.73 -27.50 -12.10
N SER A 338 75.88 -28.10 -12.41
CA SER A 338 76.82 -28.63 -11.41
C SER A 338 78.20 -28.73 -12.04
N GLU A 339 79.24 -28.37 -11.29
CA GLU A 339 80.65 -28.55 -11.71
C GLU A 339 81.03 -30.04 -11.78
N ASN A 340 80.28 -30.90 -11.09
CA ASN A 340 80.45 -32.35 -11.10
C ASN A 340 79.40 -33.00 -12.02
N GLU A 341 79.85 -33.48 -13.19
CA GLU A 341 79.00 -34.14 -14.20
C GLU A 341 78.33 -35.44 -13.67
N GLY A 342 78.99 -36.16 -12.75
CA GLY A 342 78.40 -37.35 -12.12
C GLY A 342 77.23 -37.03 -11.19
N LEU A 343 77.33 -35.94 -10.42
CA LEU A 343 76.23 -35.45 -9.59
C LEU A 343 75.09 -34.87 -10.44
N LYS A 344 75.43 -34.15 -11.51
CA LYS A 344 74.48 -33.56 -12.46
C LYS A 344 73.54 -34.60 -13.06
N GLU A 345 74.10 -35.68 -13.62
CA GLU A 345 73.30 -36.76 -14.21
C GLU A 345 72.47 -37.52 -13.16
N ARG A 346 73.00 -37.71 -11.95
CA ARG A 346 72.26 -38.36 -10.85
C ARG A 346 71.05 -37.54 -10.39
N VAL A 347 71.21 -36.23 -10.20
CA VAL A 347 70.13 -35.32 -9.82
C VAL A 347 69.10 -35.24 -10.94
N ARG A 348 69.54 -35.12 -12.21
CA ARG A 348 68.65 -35.09 -13.37
C ARG A 348 67.82 -36.36 -13.52
N ALA A 349 68.44 -37.53 -13.38
CA ALA A 349 67.76 -38.82 -13.45
C ALA A 349 66.77 -39.02 -12.29
N ALA A 350 67.13 -38.60 -11.07
CA ALA A 350 66.26 -38.66 -9.91
C ALA A 350 65.05 -37.73 -10.05
N PHE A 351 65.27 -36.49 -10.48
CA PHE A 351 64.21 -35.51 -10.73
C PHE A 351 63.21 -36.01 -11.77
N ARG A 352 63.69 -36.53 -12.91
CA ARG A 352 62.84 -37.10 -13.96
C ARG A 352 62.01 -38.28 -13.48
N ARG A 353 62.58 -39.14 -12.62
CA ARG A 353 61.85 -40.28 -12.02
C ARG A 353 60.74 -39.79 -11.08
N ILE A 354 61.05 -38.83 -10.21
CA ILE A 354 60.06 -38.25 -9.29
C ILE A 354 58.93 -37.56 -10.08
N GLN A 355 59.27 -36.78 -11.11
CA GLN A 355 58.30 -36.09 -11.95
C GLN A 355 57.35 -37.06 -12.66
N ASN A 356 57.88 -38.17 -13.19
CA ASN A 356 57.09 -39.23 -13.82
C ASN A 356 56.20 -40.00 -12.83
N SER A 357 56.60 -40.10 -11.56
CA SER A 357 55.80 -40.76 -10.52
C SER A 357 54.70 -39.87 -9.95
N VAL A 358 54.89 -38.55 -9.98
CA VAL A 358 53.97 -37.56 -9.40
C VAL A 358 52.90 -37.09 -10.39
N LYS A 359 53.15 -37.17 -11.70
CA LYS A 359 52.14 -36.94 -12.76
C LYS A 359 51.86 -38.25 -13.51
N PRO A 360 50.74 -38.95 -13.23
CA PRO A 360 50.34 -40.12 -14.01
C PRO A 360 50.15 -39.73 -15.48
N ILE A 361 50.63 -40.57 -16.40
CA ILE A 361 50.43 -40.38 -17.85
C ILE A 361 48.91 -40.32 -18.10
N PRO A 362 48.37 -39.28 -18.77
CA PRO A 362 46.98 -39.27 -19.17
C PRO A 362 46.74 -40.45 -20.11
N LEU A 363 45.76 -41.32 -19.80
CA LEU A 363 45.28 -42.32 -20.73
C LEU A 363 44.80 -41.58 -21.99
N SER A 364 45.54 -41.67 -23.09
CA SER A 364 45.07 -41.17 -24.38
C SER A 364 43.81 -41.94 -24.74
N ALA A 365 42.69 -41.23 -24.84
CA ALA A 365 41.45 -41.79 -25.36
C ALA A 365 41.68 -42.24 -26.81
N SER A 366 41.58 -43.54 -27.05
CA SER A 366 41.29 -44.13 -28.38
C SER A 366 39.85 -44.59 -28.40
#